data_AF-A0A7X8R278-F1
#
_entry.id   AF-A0A7X8R278-F1
#
_cell.length_a   1.000
_cell.length_b   1.000
_cell.length_c   1.000
_cell.angle_alpha   90.00
_cell.angle_beta   90.00
_cell.angle_gamma   90.00
#
_symmetry.space_group_name_H-M   'P 1'
#
loop_
_entity.id
_entity.type
_entity.pdbx_description
1 polymer ?
#
loop_
_entity_poly.entity_id
_entity_poly.type
_entity_poly.pdbx_seq_one_letter_code
_entity_poly.pdbx_strand_id
1 'polypeptide(L)'
;MDNIEGKLFLKVNREKTKVAHISKVKYLGYSFYRYKGKCRLRVHLKSVAKMKAKLKELTSRSNGWGNEYRALKLTQFIRGWVNYFAMADMKSMVSRVDEWLRHRIRCIYWKL
;
A
#
# COMPACT_ATOMS: atom_id res chain seq x y z
N MET A 1 8.10 -34.21 15.07
CA MET A 1 9.28 -33.38 14.79
C MET A 1 8.93 -32.34 13.74
N ASP A 2 9.31 -31.08 13.94
CA ASP A 2 9.07 -30.00 12.98
C ASP A 2 9.80 -30.30 11.67
N ASN A 3 9.05 -30.52 10.58
CA ASN A 3 9.61 -30.88 9.28
C ASN A 3 10.53 -29.78 8.72
N ILE A 4 10.34 -28.51 9.10
CA ILE A 4 11.09 -27.37 8.56
C ILE A 4 12.48 -27.27 9.20
N GLU A 5 12.59 -27.31 10.52
CA GLU A 5 13.89 -27.23 11.21
C GLU A 5 14.61 -28.58 11.18
N GLY A 6 13.88 -29.70 11.17
CA GLY A 6 14.44 -31.05 11.22
C GLY A 6 14.81 -31.66 9.87
N LYS A 7 13.95 -31.57 8.84
CA LYS A 7 14.23 -32.17 7.51
C LYS A 7 14.84 -31.20 6.52
N LEU A 8 14.41 -29.94 6.56
CA LEU A 8 14.86 -28.91 5.62
C LEU A 8 16.00 -28.05 6.19
N PHE A 9 16.34 -28.22 7.48
CA PHE A 9 17.40 -27.47 8.19
C PHE A 9 17.29 -25.94 8.06
N LEU A 10 16.07 -25.42 7.91
CA LEU A 10 15.81 -23.98 7.79
C LEU A 10 15.56 -23.38 9.17
N LYS A 11 16.18 -22.24 9.48
CA LYS A 11 15.97 -21.53 10.75
C LYS A 11 14.73 -20.63 10.71
N VAL A 12 13.80 -20.82 11.65
CA VAL A 12 12.62 -19.95 11.79
C VAL A 12 13.03 -18.58 12.35
N ASN A 13 12.60 -17.51 11.68
CA ASN A 13 12.74 -16.16 12.20
C ASN A 13 11.66 -15.88 13.25
N ARG A 14 12.03 -15.96 14.53
CA ARG A 14 11.12 -15.78 15.68
C ARG A 14 10.64 -14.34 15.87
N GLU A 15 11.33 -13.34 15.33
CA GLU A 15 10.87 -11.93 15.36
C GLU A 15 9.69 -11.71 14.39
N LYS A 16 9.73 -12.37 13.23
CA LYS A 16 8.67 -12.30 12.22
C LYS A 16 7.49 -13.23 12.55
N THR A 17 7.76 -14.34 13.22
CA THR A 17 6.78 -15.39 13.52
C THR A 17 6.16 -15.14 14.88
N LYS A 18 4.89 -14.73 14.89
CA LYS A 18 4.16 -14.45 16.14
C LYS A 18 2.71 -14.90 16.04
N VAL A 19 2.18 -15.40 17.16
CA VAL A 19 0.75 -15.62 17.34
C VAL A 19 0.14 -14.27 17.74
N ALA A 20 -0.74 -13.73 16.91
CA ALA A 20 -1.38 -12.45 17.15
C ALA A 20 -2.81 -12.46 16.63
N HIS A 21 -3.66 -11.61 17.22
CA HIS A 21 -5.02 -11.41 16.74
C HIS A 21 -5.02 -11.00 15.26
N ILE A 22 -5.94 -11.54 14.47
CA ILE A 22 -5.97 -11.43 13.00
C ILE A 22 -5.89 -9.97 12.51
N SER A 23 -6.45 -9.03 13.27
CA SER A 23 -6.43 -7.60 12.92
C SER A 23 -5.06 -6.91 13.05
N LYS A 24 -4.15 -7.52 13.82
CA LYS A 24 -2.78 -7.03 14.06
C LYS A 24 -1.76 -7.71 13.13
N VAL A 25 -2.18 -8.68 12.34
CA VAL A 25 -1.31 -9.41 11.40
C VAL A 25 -1.24 -8.68 10.06
N LYS A 26 -0.03 -8.66 9.49
CA LYS A 26 0.26 -8.20 8.13
C LYS A 26 0.68 -9.40 7.29
N TYR A 27 0.07 -9.57 6.13
CA TYR A 27 0.48 -10.59 5.16
C TYR A 27 0.50 -9.99 3.77
N LEU A 28 1.64 -10.06 3.06
CA LEU A 28 1.82 -9.52 1.70
C LEU A 28 1.31 -8.07 1.51
N GLY A 29 1.37 -7.24 2.55
CA GLY A 29 0.89 -5.86 2.47
C GLY A 29 -0.60 -5.67 2.75
N TYR A 30 -1.35 -6.76 2.93
CA TYR A 30 -2.70 -6.80 3.45
C TYR A 30 -2.70 -6.88 4.98
N SER A 31 -3.83 -6.45 5.54
CA SER A 31 -4.25 -6.69 6.91
C SER A 31 -5.66 -7.24 6.87
N PHE A 32 -6.08 -7.88 7.93
CA PHE A 32 -7.37 -8.53 8.01
C PHE A 32 -8.22 -7.83 9.05
N TYR A 33 -9.53 -7.97 8.95
CA TYR A 33 -10.43 -7.59 10.02
C TYR A 33 -11.67 -8.48 9.98
N ARG A 34 -12.35 -8.62 11.13
CA ARG A 34 -13.59 -9.37 11.22
C ARG A 34 -14.76 -8.41 11.20
N TYR A 35 -15.70 -8.64 10.32
CA TYR A 35 -16.92 -7.85 10.19
C TYR A 35 -18.11 -8.77 10.01
N LYS A 36 -19.09 -8.68 10.93
CA LYS A 36 -20.30 -9.52 10.94
C LYS A 36 -19.97 -11.02 10.78
N GLY A 37 -19.03 -11.51 11.57
CA GLY A 37 -18.58 -12.91 11.53
C GLY A 37 -17.63 -13.27 10.38
N LYS A 38 -17.56 -12.48 9.30
CA LYS A 38 -16.73 -12.74 8.11
C LYS A 38 -15.36 -12.08 8.20
N CYS A 39 -14.33 -12.75 7.69
CA CYS A 39 -13.00 -12.16 7.52
C CYS A 39 -12.97 -11.33 6.24
N ARG A 40 -12.50 -10.09 6.34
CA ARG A 40 -12.36 -9.17 5.21
C ARG A 40 -10.93 -8.63 5.12
N LEU A 41 -10.55 -8.28 3.91
CA LEU A 41 -9.23 -7.75 3.59
C LEU A 41 -9.24 -6.23 3.65
N ARG A 42 -8.18 -5.65 4.21
CA ARG A 42 -7.89 -4.21 4.13
C ARG A 42 -6.43 -4.02 3.75
N VAL A 43 -6.10 -2.86 3.20
CA VAL A 43 -4.70 -2.51 2.95
C VAL A 43 -4.01 -2.22 4.28
N HIS A 44 -2.85 -2.83 4.54
CA HIS A 44 -2.11 -2.58 5.76
C HIS A 44 -1.55 -1.14 5.78
N LEU A 45 -1.58 -0.48 6.94
CA LEU A 45 -1.15 0.93 7.11
C LEU A 45 0.25 1.21 6.53
N LYS A 46 1.22 0.31 6.75
CA LYS A 46 2.56 0.40 6.13
C LYS A 46 2.53 0.45 4.60
N SER A 47 1.64 -0.31 3.94
CA SER A 47 1.50 -0.30 2.49
C SER A 47 0.88 1.01 1.99
N VAL A 48 -0.10 1.54 2.73
CA VAL A 48 -0.70 2.87 2.47
C VAL A 48 0.35 3.98 2.60
N ALA A 49 1.19 3.92 3.65
CA ALA A 49 2.27 4.88 3.85
C ALA A 49 3.28 4.84 2.69
N LYS A 50 3.67 3.64 2.25
CA LYS A 50 4.55 3.46 1.07
C LYS A 50 3.92 4.03 -0.20
N MET A 51 2.63 3.79 -0.42
CA MET A 51 1.89 4.37 -1.56
C MET A 51 1.93 5.90 -1.52
N LYS A 52 1.60 6.51 -0.37
CA LYS A 52 1.64 7.97 -0.21
C LYS A 52 3.03 8.54 -0.43
N ALA A 53 4.07 7.87 0.08
CA ALA A 53 5.46 8.27 -0.15
C ALA A 53 5.80 8.25 -1.65
N LYS A 54 5.41 7.20 -2.37
CA LYS A 54 5.64 7.11 -3.82
C LYS A 54 4.86 8.17 -4.60
N LEU A 55 3.60 8.41 -4.25
CA LEU A 55 2.80 9.50 -4.84
C LEU A 55 3.44 10.87 -4.59
N LYS A 56 4.00 11.10 -3.39
CA LYS A 56 4.72 12.34 -3.07
C LYS A 56 5.95 12.54 -3.94
N GLU A 57 6.72 11.48 -4.19
CA GLU A 57 7.88 11.47 -5.07
C GLU A 57 7.50 11.75 -6.54
N LEU A 58 6.46 11.07 -7.05
CA LEU A 58 5.96 11.28 -8.42
C LEU A 58 5.40 12.70 -8.63
N THR A 59 4.78 13.27 -7.58
CA THR A 59 4.33 14.66 -7.54
C THR A 59 5.36 15.63 -6.97
N SER A 60 6.64 15.24 -6.90
CA SER A 60 7.69 16.18 -6.52
C SER A 60 7.89 17.21 -7.63
N ARG A 61 8.25 18.43 -7.24
CA ARG A 61 8.61 19.51 -8.17
C ARG A 61 10.09 19.48 -8.53
N SER A 62 10.90 18.86 -7.69
CA SER A 62 12.37 18.80 -7.86
C SER A 62 12.83 17.79 -8.91
N ASN A 63 11.92 17.02 -9.52
CA ASN A 63 12.28 15.96 -10.47
C ASN A 63 12.44 16.45 -11.91
N GLY A 64 12.15 17.73 -12.20
CA GLY A 64 12.30 18.31 -13.55
C GLY A 64 11.35 17.71 -14.59
N TRP A 65 10.30 16.99 -14.19
CA TRP A 65 9.41 16.32 -15.14
C TRP A 65 8.39 17.28 -15.76
N GLY A 66 8.18 17.12 -17.07
CA GLY A 66 7.04 17.69 -17.78
C GLY A 66 5.71 17.15 -17.24
N ASN A 67 4.65 17.94 -17.37
CA ASN A 67 3.32 17.62 -16.80
C ASN A 67 2.73 16.34 -17.40
N GLU A 68 2.89 16.12 -18.70
CA GLU A 68 2.41 14.91 -19.38
C GLU A 68 3.11 13.64 -18.86
N TYR A 69 4.44 13.68 -18.75
CA TYR A 69 5.21 12.57 -18.21
C TYR A 69 4.86 12.27 -16.75
N ARG A 70 4.64 13.32 -15.95
CA ARG A 70 4.16 13.19 -14.56
C ARG A 70 2.80 12.52 -14.50
N ALA A 71 1.85 12.94 -15.34
CA ALA A 71 0.52 12.34 -15.43
C ALA A 71 0.59 10.86 -15.84
N LEU A 72 1.42 10.54 -16.84
CA LEU A 72 1.66 9.16 -17.29
C LEU A 72 2.18 8.28 -16.14
N LYS A 73 3.22 8.72 -15.43
CA LYS A 73 3.81 7.96 -14.32
C LYS A 73 2.86 7.79 -13.14
N LEU A 74 2.06 8.81 -12.82
CA LEU A 74 1.01 8.70 -11.81
C LEU A 74 -0.03 7.64 -12.19
N THR A 75 -0.55 7.69 -13.42
CA THR A 75 -1.54 6.73 -13.91
C THR A 75 -1.02 5.29 -13.89
N GLN A 76 0.20 5.06 -14.37
CA GLN A 76 0.83 3.74 -14.34
C GLN A 76 0.96 3.19 -12.91
N PHE A 77 1.45 4.03 -11.99
CA PHE A 77 1.60 3.62 -10.58
C PHE A 77 0.26 3.33 -9.92
N ILE A 78 -0.72 4.22 -10.05
CA ILE A 78 -2.04 4.07 -9.44
C ILE A 78 -2.74 2.82 -9.97
N ARG A 79 -2.71 2.58 -11.29
CA ARG A 79 -3.31 1.40 -11.90
C ARG A 79 -2.68 0.11 -11.38
N GLY A 80 -1.36 0.02 -11.35
CA GLY A 80 -0.66 -1.15 -10.81
C GLY A 80 -0.99 -1.39 -9.33
N TRP A 81 -1.05 -0.32 -8.54
CA TRP A 81 -1.33 -0.41 -7.12
C TRP A 81 -2.77 -0.85 -6.82
N VAL A 82 -3.76 -0.28 -7.52
CA VAL A 82 -5.18 -0.64 -7.39
C VAL A 82 -5.40 -2.08 -7.81
N ASN A 83 -4.77 -2.53 -8.91
CA ASN A 83 -4.85 -3.91 -9.37
C ASN A 83 -4.28 -4.88 -8.32
N TYR A 84 -3.13 -4.56 -7.73
CA TYR A 84 -2.52 -5.40 -6.71
C TYR A 84 -3.39 -5.52 -5.45
N PHE A 85 -4.07 -4.44 -5.04
CA PHE A 85 -4.93 -4.39 -3.86
C PHE A 85 -6.43 -4.54 -4.16
N ALA A 86 -6.80 -5.05 -5.32
CA ALA A 86 -8.20 -5.10 -5.78
C ALA A 86 -9.15 -5.85 -4.83
N MET A 87 -8.62 -6.82 -4.06
CA MET A 87 -9.40 -7.61 -3.09
C MET A 87 -9.63 -6.91 -1.75
N ALA A 88 -8.96 -5.78 -1.49
CA ALA A 88 -9.06 -5.06 -0.23
C ALA A 88 -10.24 -4.09 -0.20
N ASP A 89 -10.92 -4.00 0.94
CA ASP A 89 -11.84 -2.91 1.24
C ASP A 89 -11.04 -1.61 1.39
N MET A 90 -11.01 -0.81 0.33
CA MET A 90 -10.16 0.39 0.27
C MET A 90 -10.89 1.67 -0.14
N LYS A 91 -12.21 1.64 -0.38
CA LYS A 91 -12.98 2.79 -0.90
C LYS A 91 -12.73 4.08 -0.11
N SER A 92 -12.95 4.08 1.20
CA SER A 92 -12.77 5.26 2.06
C SER A 92 -11.32 5.75 2.10
N MET A 93 -10.37 4.81 2.10
CA MET A 93 -8.93 5.12 2.08
C MET A 93 -8.51 5.76 0.75
N VAL A 94 -8.97 5.21 -0.38
CA VAL A 94 -8.68 5.73 -1.72
C VAL A 94 -9.25 7.13 -1.89
N SER A 95 -10.50 7.39 -1.46
CA SER A 95 -11.10 8.73 -1.54
C SER A 95 -10.27 9.79 -0.81
N ARG A 96 -9.79 9.49 0.41
CA ARG A 96 -8.94 10.41 1.18
C ARG A 96 -7.57 10.64 0.53
N VAL A 97 -7.01 9.61 -0.08
CA VAL A 97 -5.71 9.71 -0.78
C VAL A 97 -5.86 10.52 -2.06
N ASP A 98 -6.96 10.32 -2.78
CA ASP A 98 -7.27 11.03 -4.01
C ASP A 98 -7.49 12.53 -3.77
N GLU A 99 -8.23 12.91 -2.72
CA GLU A 99 -8.38 14.31 -2.31
C GLU A 99 -7.01 14.96 -2.06
N TRP A 100 -6.19 14.33 -1.21
CA TRP A 100 -4.82 14.79 -0.93
C TRP A 100 -3.96 14.89 -2.19
N LEU A 101 -4.06 13.92 -3.10
CA LEU A 101 -3.31 13.92 -4.36
C LEU A 101 -3.76 15.07 -5.28
N ARG A 102 -5.06 15.31 -5.40
CA ARG A 102 -5.63 16.42 -6.18
C ARG A 102 -5.18 17.78 -5.64
N HIS A 103 -5.05 17.94 -4.32
CA HIS A 103 -4.47 19.15 -3.74
C HIS A 103 -3.02 19.35 -4.20
N ARG A 104 -2.20 18.29 -4.17
CA ARG A 104 -0.80 18.39 -4.61
C ARG A 104 -0.67 18.73 -6.09
N ILE A 105 -1.50 18.10 -6.93
CA ILE A 105 -1.53 18.35 -8.37
C ILE A 105 -1.90 19.82 -8.62
N ARG A 106 -2.97 20.34 -8.00
CA ARG A 106 -3.35 21.76 -8.10
C ARG A 106 -2.21 22.69 -7.73
N CYS A 107 -1.51 22.42 -6.64
CA CYS A 107 -0.37 23.25 -6.25
C CYS A 107 0.75 23.26 -7.31
N ILE A 108 0.98 22.16 -8.04
CA ILE A 108 1.97 22.11 -9.14
C ILE A 108 1.53 23.02 -10.29
N TYR A 109 0.26 22.96 -10.69
CA TYR A 109 -0.27 23.76 -11.79
C TYR A 109 -0.44 25.25 -11.44
N TRP A 110 -0.72 25.60 -10.17
CA TRP A 110 -0.96 26.99 -9.76
C TRP A 110 0.29 27.88 -9.78
N LYS A 111 1.49 27.30 -9.77
CA LYS A 111 2.77 28.03 -9.80
C LYS A 111 3.47 27.94 -11.16
N LEU A 112 2.75 27.52 -12.19
CA LEU A 112 3.16 27.65 -13.59
C LEU A 112 2.82 29.06 -14.09
#